data_AF-A0AAN9YUJ5-F1
#
_entry.id   AF-A0AAN9YUJ5-F1
#
_cell.length_a   1.000
_cell.length_b   1.000
_cell.length_c   1.000
_cell.angle_alpha   90.00
_cell.angle_beta   90.00
_cell.angle_gamma   90.00
#
_symmetry.space_group_name_H-M   'P 1'
#
loop_
_entity.id
_entity.type
_entity.pdbx_description
1 polymer ?
#
loop_
_entity_poly.entity_id
_entity_poly.type
_entity_poly.pdbx_seq_one_letter_code
_entity_poly.pdbx_strand_id
1 'polypeptide(L)'
;MPPHMSGHVDFSPDTDIPSLRNKVILVTGGTAGLGKASIEALAKHEPAHIYFTGRNATAAQSLISSITQSNPSVALTFLEMDMGSLSTVKAALKRFAHDRLDILMCNAGIMASPAGLSKDGFEIQFAINHLGNAMVIQQLLPILKKTAEEPGSDIWVAAAAKRDELVNGAFYMPVGVESNSMLDKTAKDDELARKLWEWTDEVLAKF
;
A
#
# COMPACT_ATOMS: atom_id res chain seq x y z
N MET A 1 10.25 -20.02 21.90
CA MET A 1 10.34 -20.29 20.46
C MET A 1 9.35 -19.37 19.76
N PRO A 2 9.72 -18.66 18.69
CA PRO A 2 8.72 -18.03 17.84
C PRO A 2 7.74 -19.12 17.34
N PRO A 3 6.44 -18.85 17.26
CA PRO A 3 5.47 -19.82 16.79
C PRO A 3 5.86 -20.28 15.38
N HIS A 4 5.83 -21.60 15.16
CA HIS A 4 5.95 -22.19 13.83
C HIS A 4 4.75 -21.68 13.01
N MET A 5 4.98 -20.71 12.11
CA MET A 5 3.98 -20.35 11.11
C MET A 5 3.98 -21.47 10.06
N SER A 6 3.02 -22.38 10.14
CA SER A 6 2.72 -23.32 9.04
C SER A 6 1.96 -22.58 7.93
N GLY A 7 2.25 -22.90 6.66
CA GLY A 7 1.65 -22.23 5.49
C GLY A 7 2.61 -21.34 4.70
N HIS A 8 3.88 -21.73 4.56
CA HIS A 8 4.79 -21.01 3.66
C HIS A 8 4.36 -21.22 2.21
N VAL A 9 4.11 -20.11 1.52
CA VAL A 9 4.09 -20.08 0.06
C VAL A 9 5.54 -20.30 -0.39
N ASP A 10 5.76 -21.20 -1.36
CA ASP A 10 7.06 -21.37 -2.02
C ASP A 10 7.28 -20.15 -2.94
N PHE A 11 7.62 -19.03 -2.31
CA PHE A 11 7.81 -17.74 -2.96
C PHE A 11 9.17 -17.17 -2.55
N SER A 12 10.00 -16.94 -3.56
CA SER A 12 11.30 -16.29 -3.46
C SER A 12 11.20 -14.91 -4.11
N PRO A 13 11.29 -13.81 -3.33
CA PRO A 13 11.25 -12.45 -3.87
C PRO A 13 12.33 -12.18 -4.92
N ASP A 14 13.44 -12.91 -4.91
CA ASP A 14 14.56 -12.71 -5.83
C ASP A 14 14.33 -13.36 -7.21
N THR A 15 13.45 -14.37 -7.31
CA THR A 15 13.24 -15.16 -8.53
C THR A 15 11.81 -15.11 -9.06
N ASP A 16 10.83 -14.92 -8.19
CA ASP A 16 9.42 -15.12 -8.54
C ASP A 16 8.69 -13.79 -8.80
N ILE A 17 9.28 -12.66 -8.38
CA ILE A 17 8.84 -11.35 -8.86
C ILE A 17 9.32 -11.23 -10.31
N PRO A 18 8.42 -11.00 -11.28
CA PRO A 18 8.82 -10.81 -12.67
C PRO A 18 9.54 -9.47 -12.86
N SER A 19 10.16 -9.28 -14.04
CA SER A 19 10.75 -7.98 -14.37
C SER A 19 9.73 -6.85 -14.24
N LEU A 20 10.13 -5.78 -13.56
CA LEU A 20 9.32 -4.58 -13.34
C LEU A 20 9.77 -3.43 -14.26
N ARG A 21 10.56 -3.72 -15.31
CA ARG A 21 11.02 -2.68 -16.26
C ARG A 21 9.86 -1.84 -16.77
N ASN A 22 10.06 -0.54 -16.80
CA ASN A 22 9.07 0.49 -17.17
C ASN A 22 7.89 0.64 -16.19
N LYS A 23 7.81 -0.14 -15.11
CA LYS A 23 6.73 -0.04 -14.12
C LYS A 23 6.97 1.09 -13.14
N VAL A 24 5.89 1.78 -12.78
CA VAL A 24 5.86 2.78 -11.71
C VAL A 24 5.10 2.21 -10.50
N ILE A 25 5.70 2.33 -9.33
CA ILE A 25 5.25 1.70 -8.09
C ILE A 25 5.06 2.77 -7.03
N LEU A 26 4.03 2.65 -6.19
CA LEU A 26 3.88 3.43 -4.96
C LEU A 26 3.65 2.51 -3.77
N VAL A 27 4.47 2.64 -2.72
CA VAL A 27 4.34 1.90 -1.47
C VAL A 27 4.05 2.85 -0.31
N THR A 28 2.88 2.72 0.33
CA THR A 28 2.60 3.50 1.54
C THR A 28 3.38 2.91 2.73
N GLY A 29 3.99 3.78 3.56
CA GLY A 29 4.73 3.32 4.75
C GLY A 29 6.06 2.61 4.42
N GLY A 30 6.84 3.16 3.49
CA GLY A 30 8.06 2.56 2.97
C GLY A 30 9.32 2.79 3.81
N THR A 31 9.27 3.58 4.89
CA THR A 31 10.47 3.94 5.66
C THR A 31 10.90 2.88 6.69
N ALA A 32 10.11 1.83 6.92
CA ALA A 32 10.41 0.77 7.89
C ALA A 32 9.64 -0.53 7.58
N GLY A 33 9.97 -1.60 8.32
CA GLY A 33 9.20 -2.84 8.34
C GLY A 33 8.98 -3.47 6.95
N LEU A 34 7.78 -4.00 6.74
CA LEU A 34 7.39 -4.69 5.50
C LEU A 34 7.43 -3.76 4.28
N GLY A 35 7.08 -2.49 4.43
CA GLY A 35 7.14 -1.53 3.34
C GLY A 35 8.56 -1.31 2.83
N LYS A 36 9.52 -1.12 3.75
CA LYS A 36 10.95 -1.00 3.40
C LYS A 36 11.47 -2.28 2.72
N ALA A 37 11.20 -3.44 3.33
CA ALA A 37 11.64 -4.72 2.77
C ALA A 37 11.04 -4.99 1.38
N SER A 38 9.78 -4.60 1.16
CA SER A 38 9.13 -4.70 -0.15
C SER A 38 9.81 -3.81 -1.18
N ILE A 39 10.14 -2.56 -0.84
CA ILE A 39 10.86 -1.65 -1.75
C ILE A 39 12.24 -2.20 -2.11
N GLU A 40 12.99 -2.71 -1.12
CA GLU A 40 14.30 -3.34 -1.35
C GLU A 40 14.21 -4.57 -2.25
N ALA A 41 13.16 -5.41 -2.09
CA ALA A 41 12.93 -6.55 -2.96
C ALA A 41 12.52 -6.12 -4.38
N LEU A 42 11.55 -5.20 -4.52
CA LEU A 42 11.05 -4.72 -5.81
C LEU A 42 12.14 -4.01 -6.62
N ALA A 43 13.05 -3.27 -5.97
CA ALA A 43 14.12 -2.56 -6.66
C ALA A 43 15.07 -3.48 -7.43
N LYS A 44 15.28 -4.73 -6.96
CA LYS A 44 16.10 -5.73 -7.66
C LYS A 44 15.55 -6.12 -9.04
N HIS A 45 14.27 -5.85 -9.28
CA HIS A 45 13.56 -6.20 -10.51
C HIS A 45 13.46 -5.03 -11.51
N GLU A 46 14.29 -4.01 -11.32
CA GLU A 46 14.49 -2.89 -12.22
C GLU A 46 13.23 -2.08 -12.59
N PRO A 47 12.37 -1.70 -11.62
CA PRO A 47 11.29 -0.77 -11.88
C PRO A 47 11.82 0.59 -12.37
N ALA A 48 11.04 1.26 -13.20
CA ALA A 48 11.40 2.60 -13.66
C ALA A 48 11.40 3.61 -12.52
N HIS A 49 10.42 3.52 -11.62
CA HIS A 49 10.31 4.42 -10.48
C HIS A 49 9.57 3.77 -9.31
N ILE A 50 10.11 3.89 -8.09
CA ILE A 50 9.41 3.58 -6.84
C ILE A 50 9.17 4.87 -6.05
N TYR A 51 7.90 5.24 -5.90
CA TYR A 51 7.43 6.20 -4.91
C TYR A 51 7.22 5.49 -3.58
N PHE A 52 7.58 6.13 -2.49
CA PHE A 52 7.28 5.60 -1.18
C PHE A 52 7.04 6.70 -0.16
N THR A 53 6.32 6.35 0.89
CA THR A 53 5.71 7.34 1.78
C THR A 53 6.09 7.07 3.23
N GLY A 54 6.01 8.09 4.07
CA GLY A 54 6.31 7.98 5.49
C GLY A 54 6.60 9.32 6.13
N ARG A 55 6.97 9.29 7.41
CA ARG A 55 7.20 10.49 8.23
C ARG A 55 8.67 10.78 8.49
N ASN A 56 9.55 9.80 8.27
CA ASN A 56 10.96 9.90 8.65
C ASN A 56 11.84 10.12 7.41
N ALA A 57 12.13 11.39 7.12
CA ALA A 57 12.97 11.78 5.98
C ALA A 57 14.40 11.20 6.06
N THR A 58 14.97 11.04 7.26
CA THR A 58 16.29 10.43 7.43
C THR A 58 16.28 8.96 7.02
N ALA A 59 15.30 8.20 7.49
CA ALA A 59 15.15 6.79 7.11
C ALA A 59 14.88 6.63 5.61
N ALA A 60 14.08 7.54 5.03
CA ALA A 60 13.85 7.60 3.59
C ALA A 60 15.15 7.83 2.81
N GLN A 61 15.96 8.81 3.23
CA GLN A 61 17.24 9.11 2.58
C GLN A 61 18.22 7.94 2.69
N SER A 62 18.27 7.25 3.84
CA SER A 62 19.09 6.04 3.98
C SER A 62 18.66 4.93 3.01
N LEU A 63 17.35 4.72 2.85
CA LEU A 63 16.81 3.74 1.89
C LEU A 63 17.17 4.13 0.45
N ILE A 64 16.96 5.39 0.07
CA ILE A 64 17.33 5.91 -1.26
C ILE A 64 18.81 5.67 -1.53
N SER A 65 19.70 6.08 -0.62
CA SER A 65 21.14 5.90 -0.81
C SER A 65 21.52 4.42 -0.97
N SER A 66 20.93 3.54 -0.16
CA SER A 66 21.20 2.10 -0.23
C SER A 66 20.78 1.51 -1.58
N ILE A 67 19.58 1.84 -2.06
CA ILE A 67 19.08 1.28 -3.33
C ILE A 67 19.79 1.91 -4.52
N THR A 68 20.09 3.21 -4.52
CA THR A 68 20.88 3.84 -5.58
C THR A 68 22.26 3.20 -5.71
N GLN A 69 22.85 2.72 -4.60
CA GLN A 69 24.13 2.02 -4.63
C GLN A 69 24.03 0.62 -5.26
N SER A 70 22.97 -0.15 -4.95
CA SER A 70 22.79 -1.51 -5.46
C SER A 70 22.12 -1.57 -6.85
N ASN A 71 21.19 -0.66 -7.13
CA ASN A 71 20.31 -0.62 -8.30
C ASN A 71 20.21 0.82 -8.85
N PRO A 72 21.31 1.36 -9.43
CA PRO A 72 21.39 2.77 -9.84
C PRO A 72 20.44 3.18 -10.96
N SER A 73 19.82 2.22 -11.66
CA SER A 73 18.82 2.47 -12.70
C SER A 73 17.42 2.76 -12.14
N VAL A 74 17.15 2.45 -10.88
CA VAL A 74 15.83 2.60 -10.26
C VAL A 74 15.68 4.01 -9.68
N ALA A 75 14.74 4.79 -10.21
CA ALA A 75 14.41 6.09 -9.62
C ALA A 75 13.61 5.91 -8.33
N LEU A 76 13.92 6.70 -7.29
CA LEU A 76 13.21 6.68 -6.02
C LEU A 76 12.77 8.09 -5.63
N THR A 77 11.50 8.23 -5.24
CA THR A 77 10.97 9.50 -4.71
C THR A 77 10.27 9.27 -3.39
N PHE A 78 10.73 9.99 -2.36
CA PHE A 78 10.07 10.01 -1.07
C PHE A 78 8.96 11.07 -1.02
N LEU A 79 7.74 10.61 -0.78
CA LEU A 79 6.59 11.45 -0.51
C LEU A 79 6.36 11.52 1.00
N GLU A 80 7.02 12.49 1.65
CA GLU A 80 6.80 12.75 3.08
C GLU A 80 5.31 13.06 3.35
N MET A 81 4.68 12.27 4.21
CA MET A 81 3.32 12.46 4.69
C MET A 81 3.03 11.67 5.96
N ASP A 82 1.98 12.09 6.67
CA ASP A 82 1.44 11.41 7.84
C ASP A 82 0.08 10.82 7.49
N MET A 83 -0.03 9.48 7.50
CA MET A 83 -1.30 8.79 7.21
C MET A 83 -2.40 9.09 8.22
N GLY A 84 -2.05 9.60 9.41
CA GLY A 84 -3.01 10.12 10.39
C GLY A 84 -3.43 11.58 10.17
N SER A 85 -3.09 12.16 9.01
CA SER A 85 -3.45 13.52 8.63
C SER A 85 -3.74 13.64 7.13
N LEU A 86 -5.02 13.61 6.78
CA LEU A 86 -5.53 13.57 5.42
C LEU A 86 -5.09 14.77 4.57
N SER A 87 -4.95 15.95 5.19
CA SER A 87 -4.41 17.14 4.53
C SER A 87 -2.95 16.96 4.08
N THR A 88 -2.11 16.29 4.88
CA THR A 88 -0.72 15.99 4.51
C THR A 88 -0.66 14.95 3.39
N VAL A 89 -1.55 13.94 3.43
CA VAL A 89 -1.66 12.92 2.38
C VAL A 89 -2.01 13.58 1.05
N LYS A 90 -3.07 14.39 1.02
CA LYS A 90 -3.49 15.11 -0.19
C LYS A 90 -2.41 16.04 -0.72
N ALA A 91 -1.72 16.77 0.16
CA ALA A 91 -0.64 17.67 -0.23
C ALA A 91 0.56 16.91 -0.83
N ALA A 92 0.95 15.78 -0.23
CA ALA A 92 2.09 15.00 -0.70
C ALA A 92 1.84 14.34 -2.06
N LEU A 93 0.62 13.84 -2.31
CA LEU A 93 0.27 13.18 -3.57
C LEU A 93 0.29 14.12 -4.78
N LYS A 94 0.21 15.45 -4.59
CA LYS A 94 0.45 16.43 -5.67
C LYS A 94 1.86 16.37 -6.25
N ARG A 95 2.82 15.78 -5.52
CA ARG A 95 4.19 15.57 -5.98
C ARG A 95 4.39 14.24 -6.70
N PHE A 96 3.35 13.40 -6.78
CA PHE A 96 3.36 12.26 -7.68
C PHE A 96 3.32 12.78 -9.13
N ALA A 97 4.38 12.50 -9.89
CA ALA A 97 4.65 13.16 -11.17
C ALA A 97 4.86 12.17 -12.32
N HIS A 98 4.03 11.11 -12.36
CA HIS A 98 3.87 10.26 -13.54
C HIS A 98 2.45 10.32 -14.05
N ASP A 99 2.29 9.93 -15.30
CA ASP A 99 1.01 9.74 -15.97
C ASP A 99 0.61 8.26 -16.04
N ARG A 100 1.37 7.39 -15.36
CA ARG A 100 1.13 5.96 -15.11
C ARG A 100 1.36 5.59 -13.63
N LEU A 101 0.66 4.55 -13.16
CA LEU A 101 0.92 3.87 -11.88
C LEU A 101 0.52 2.40 -12.03
N ASP A 102 1.50 1.50 -11.99
CA ASP A 102 1.30 0.07 -12.19
C ASP A 102 1.03 -0.64 -10.85
N ILE A 103 1.76 -0.33 -9.79
CA ILE A 103 1.58 -1.04 -8.50
C ILE A 103 1.32 -0.03 -7.39
N LEU A 104 0.21 -0.20 -6.67
CA LEU A 104 -0.11 0.53 -5.45
C LEU A 104 -0.15 -0.44 -4.26
N MET A 105 0.86 -0.37 -3.39
CA MET A 105 0.89 -1.17 -2.17
C MET A 105 0.45 -0.32 -0.97
N CYS A 106 -0.79 -0.52 -0.52
CA CYS A 106 -1.35 0.08 0.69
C CYS A 106 -0.82 -0.64 1.95
N ASN A 107 0.49 -0.49 2.23
CA ASN A 107 1.18 -1.17 3.33
C ASN A 107 1.13 -0.38 4.65
N ALA A 108 1.01 0.95 4.63
CA ALA A 108 1.02 1.74 5.84
C ALA A 108 -0.12 1.33 6.78
N GLY A 109 0.25 0.89 7.97
CA GLY A 109 -0.69 0.50 9.00
C GLY A 109 -0.03 0.45 10.37
N ILE A 110 -0.85 0.57 11.41
CA ILE A 110 -0.47 0.35 12.80
C ILE A 110 -1.38 -0.72 13.42
N MET A 111 -0.85 -1.41 14.42
CA MET A 111 -1.56 -2.40 15.21
C MET A 111 -1.12 -2.28 16.67
N ALA A 112 -1.98 -2.67 17.60
CA ALA A 112 -1.67 -2.72 19.04
C ALA A 112 -1.12 -1.39 19.61
N SER A 113 -1.57 -0.27 19.06
CA SER A 113 -1.25 1.06 19.58
C SER A 113 -2.27 1.48 20.65
N PRO A 114 -1.88 2.30 21.64
CA PRO A 114 -2.83 2.87 22.60
C PRO A 114 -3.98 3.59 21.89
N ALA A 115 -5.17 3.57 22.49
CA ALA A 115 -6.31 4.31 21.97
C ALA A 115 -5.97 5.80 21.88
N GLY A 116 -6.35 6.42 20.77
CA GLY A 116 -6.05 7.82 20.50
C GLY A 116 -6.77 8.32 19.25
N LEU A 117 -6.71 9.63 19.07
CA LEU A 117 -7.25 10.29 17.88
C LEU A 117 -6.12 10.72 16.95
N SER A 118 -6.39 10.68 15.65
CA SER A 118 -5.59 11.28 14.60
C SER A 118 -5.68 12.80 14.64
N LYS A 119 -4.88 13.48 13.79
CA LYS A 119 -4.93 14.95 13.68
C LYS A 119 -6.29 15.45 13.16
N ASP A 120 -7.03 14.58 12.48
CA ASP A 120 -8.34 14.87 11.91
C ASP A 120 -9.49 14.42 12.84
N GLY A 121 -9.18 13.93 14.05
CA GLY A 121 -10.18 13.58 15.07
C GLY A 121 -10.79 12.19 14.96
N PHE A 122 -10.25 11.31 14.12
CA PHE A 122 -10.70 9.91 13.98
C PHE A 122 -9.89 8.98 14.87
N GLU A 123 -10.45 7.82 15.25
CA GLU A 123 -9.68 6.77 15.94
C GLU A 123 -8.41 6.43 15.15
N ILE A 124 -7.27 6.34 15.84
CA ILE A 124 -5.95 6.40 15.22
C ILE A 124 -5.66 5.23 14.26
N GLN A 125 -6.11 4.00 14.57
CA GLN A 125 -5.93 2.86 13.67
C GLN A 125 -6.83 3.00 12.45
N PHE A 126 -8.09 3.40 12.64
CA PHE A 126 -9.02 3.65 11.55
C PHE A 126 -8.55 4.80 10.64
N ALA A 127 -7.99 5.86 11.21
CA ALA A 127 -7.43 6.97 10.46
C ALA A 127 -6.27 6.53 9.56
N ILE A 128 -5.31 5.78 10.12
CA ILE A 128 -4.09 5.39 9.40
C ILE A 128 -4.36 4.23 8.44
N ASN A 129 -4.98 3.16 8.92
CA ASN A 129 -5.12 1.90 8.19
C ASN A 129 -6.19 2.02 7.09
N HIS A 130 -7.28 2.74 7.37
CA HIS A 130 -8.41 2.91 6.44
C HIS A 130 -8.40 4.28 5.75
N LEU A 131 -8.69 5.38 6.46
CA LEU A 131 -8.92 6.69 5.84
C LEU A 131 -7.71 7.21 5.05
N GLY A 132 -6.51 7.07 5.60
CA GLY A 132 -5.27 7.48 4.92
C GLY A 132 -5.03 6.70 3.63
N ASN A 133 -5.18 5.38 3.65
CA ASN A 133 -5.01 4.56 2.44
C ASN A 133 -6.17 4.79 1.45
N ALA A 134 -7.40 4.99 1.92
CA ALA A 134 -8.54 5.34 1.07
C ALA A 134 -8.30 6.67 0.34
N MET A 135 -7.75 7.70 1.01
CA MET A 135 -7.34 8.95 0.37
C MET A 135 -6.29 8.72 -0.72
N VAL A 136 -5.28 7.89 -0.46
CA VAL A 136 -4.25 7.54 -1.47
C VAL A 136 -4.90 6.88 -2.68
N ILE A 137 -5.78 5.89 -2.47
CA ILE A 137 -6.48 5.20 -3.54
C ILE A 137 -7.33 6.19 -4.33
N GLN A 138 -8.15 7.01 -3.69
CA GLN A 138 -9.04 7.95 -4.39
C GLN A 138 -8.28 8.96 -5.25
N GLN A 139 -7.20 9.55 -4.73
CA GLN A 139 -6.40 10.53 -5.46
C GLN A 139 -5.65 9.90 -6.65
N LEU A 140 -5.27 8.63 -6.54
CA LEU A 140 -4.55 7.90 -7.59
C LEU A 140 -5.48 7.04 -8.47
N LEU A 141 -6.77 6.94 -8.15
CA LEU A 141 -7.71 6.12 -8.91
C LEU A 141 -7.80 6.52 -10.39
N PRO A 142 -7.81 7.83 -10.75
CA PRO A 142 -7.83 8.22 -12.16
C PRO A 142 -6.63 7.71 -12.95
N ILE A 143 -5.42 7.80 -12.37
CA ILE A 143 -4.19 7.35 -13.04
C ILE A 143 -4.07 5.83 -13.05
N LEU A 144 -4.55 5.14 -12.00
CA LEU A 144 -4.69 3.69 -12.01
C LEU A 144 -5.61 3.26 -13.15
N LYS A 145 -6.82 3.82 -13.24
CA LYS A 145 -7.76 3.51 -14.34
C LYS A 145 -7.15 3.76 -15.72
N LYS A 146 -6.50 4.91 -15.91
CA LYS A 146 -5.78 5.23 -17.17
C LYS A 146 -4.71 4.18 -17.48
N THR A 147 -3.91 3.80 -16.50
CA THR A 147 -2.84 2.81 -16.69
C THR A 147 -3.43 1.45 -17.07
N ALA A 148 -4.59 1.06 -16.53
CA ALA A 148 -5.24 -0.23 -16.79
C ALA A 148 -5.70 -0.38 -18.25
N GLU A 149 -5.88 0.74 -18.96
CA GLU A 149 -6.26 0.76 -20.37
C GLU A 149 -5.05 0.55 -21.29
N GLU A 150 -3.82 0.61 -20.77
CA GLU A 150 -2.60 0.42 -21.55
C GLU A 150 -2.25 -1.07 -21.75
N PRO A 151 -1.73 -1.48 -22.93
CA PRO A 151 -1.27 -2.85 -23.16
C PRO A 151 -0.14 -3.25 -22.21
N GLY A 152 -0.26 -4.43 -21.60
CA GLY A 152 0.75 -4.95 -20.67
C GLY A 152 0.80 -4.21 -19.33
N SER A 153 -0.25 -3.46 -18.98
CA SER A 153 -0.45 -2.93 -17.64
C SER A 153 -0.93 -4.03 -16.69
N ASP A 154 -0.37 -4.04 -15.50
CA ASP A 154 -0.78 -4.92 -14.41
C ASP A 154 -1.00 -4.02 -13.21
N ILE A 155 -2.25 -3.86 -12.78
CA ILE A 155 -2.59 -3.02 -11.64
C ILE A 155 -2.85 -3.85 -10.42
N TRP A 156 -2.04 -3.62 -9.39
CA TRP A 156 -2.16 -4.29 -8.11
C TRP A 156 -2.39 -3.28 -7.01
N VAL A 157 -3.53 -3.39 -6.34
CA VAL A 157 -3.73 -2.88 -4.98
C VAL A 157 -3.49 -4.07 -4.07
N ALA A 158 -2.31 -4.12 -3.44
CA ALA A 158 -1.71 -5.37 -2.95
C ALA A 158 -2.69 -6.31 -2.20
N ALA A 159 -2.76 -7.55 -2.68
CA ALA A 159 -3.44 -8.66 -2.02
C ALA A 159 -2.50 -9.88 -1.97
N ALA A 160 -2.60 -10.66 -0.90
CA ALA A 160 -1.63 -11.69 -0.54
C ALA A 160 -1.85 -13.05 -1.22
N ALA A 161 -2.79 -13.16 -2.17
CA ALA A 161 -3.18 -14.43 -2.81
C ALA A 161 -2.89 -14.42 -4.32
N LYS A 162 -2.89 -15.61 -4.94
CA LYS A 162 -2.76 -15.72 -6.40
C LYS A 162 -3.95 -15.07 -7.08
N ARG A 163 -3.74 -14.54 -8.29
CA ARG A 163 -4.75 -13.79 -9.04
C ARG A 163 -6.09 -14.53 -9.18
N ASP A 164 -6.05 -15.83 -9.42
CA ASP A 164 -7.20 -16.72 -9.59
C ASP A 164 -7.86 -17.14 -8.27
N GLU A 165 -7.18 -16.92 -7.14
CA GLU A 165 -7.65 -17.20 -5.78
C GLU A 165 -8.16 -15.91 -5.08
N LEU A 166 -8.08 -14.74 -5.74
CA LEU A 166 -8.52 -13.47 -5.19
C LEU A 166 -10.05 -13.31 -5.25
N VAL A 167 -10.62 -12.98 -4.10
CA VAL A 167 -12.03 -12.69 -3.86
C VAL A 167 -12.12 -11.27 -3.32
N ASN A 168 -12.90 -10.43 -3.98
CA ASN A 168 -13.08 -9.04 -3.57
C ASN A 168 -13.64 -8.97 -2.14
N GLY A 169 -13.06 -8.13 -1.29
CA GLY A 169 -13.46 -7.96 0.11
C GLY A 169 -13.08 -9.10 1.04
N ALA A 170 -12.40 -10.15 0.57
CA ALA A 170 -12.03 -11.27 1.41
C ALA A 170 -10.83 -10.97 2.32
N PHE A 171 -10.83 -11.64 3.48
CA PHE A 171 -9.74 -11.61 4.45
C PHE A 171 -8.82 -12.83 4.26
N TYR A 172 -7.50 -12.59 4.22
CA TYR A 172 -6.51 -13.63 3.96
C TYR A 172 -5.52 -13.77 5.12
N MET A 173 -5.52 -14.93 5.79
CA MET A 173 -4.56 -15.25 6.84
C MET A 173 -4.41 -16.78 7.06
N PRO A 174 -3.17 -17.33 7.14
CA PRO A 174 -1.90 -16.67 6.84
C PRO A 174 -1.82 -16.22 5.37
N VAL A 175 -0.76 -15.52 4.98
CA VAL A 175 -0.58 -14.90 3.64
C VAL A 175 -1.15 -15.81 2.52
N GLY A 176 -2.14 -15.31 1.80
CA GLY A 176 -2.75 -15.97 0.64
C GLY A 176 -3.86 -16.98 0.93
N VAL A 177 -4.16 -17.28 2.19
CA VAL A 177 -5.21 -18.24 2.58
C VAL A 177 -6.49 -17.49 2.92
N GLU A 178 -7.55 -17.65 2.11
CA GLU A 178 -8.85 -17.05 2.41
C GLU A 178 -9.39 -17.60 3.74
N SER A 179 -9.73 -16.70 4.65
CA SER A 179 -10.14 -17.03 6.02
C SER A 179 -11.34 -16.23 6.47
N ASN A 180 -12.27 -15.94 5.55
CA ASN A 180 -13.54 -15.26 5.83
C ASN A 180 -14.37 -15.98 6.90
N SER A 181 -14.20 -17.30 7.07
CA SER A 181 -14.86 -18.06 8.15
C SER A 181 -14.54 -17.51 9.55
N MET A 182 -13.40 -16.85 9.74
CA MET A 182 -12.99 -16.24 11.01
C MET A 182 -13.62 -14.87 11.27
N LEU A 183 -14.17 -14.22 10.25
CA LEU A 183 -14.82 -12.92 10.37
C LEU A 183 -16.17 -13.06 11.07
N ASP A 184 -16.49 -12.09 11.92
CA ASP A 184 -17.79 -12.00 12.58
C ASP A 184 -18.88 -11.52 11.61
N LYS A 185 -20.13 -11.45 12.09
CA LYS A 185 -21.27 -11.00 11.28
C LYS A 185 -21.14 -9.56 10.79
N THR A 186 -20.44 -8.71 11.53
CA THR A 186 -20.27 -7.28 11.22
C THR A 186 -19.30 -7.10 10.07
N ALA A 187 -18.19 -7.84 10.10
CA ALA A 187 -17.18 -7.83 9.04
C ALA A 187 -17.67 -8.50 7.73
N LYS A 188 -18.78 -9.24 7.77
CA LYS A 188 -19.45 -9.87 6.61
C LYS A 188 -20.69 -9.11 6.13
N ASP A 189 -20.99 -7.95 6.69
CA ASP A 189 -22.19 -7.20 6.37
C ASP A 189 -21.95 -6.28 5.15
N ASP A 190 -22.43 -6.70 3.98
CA ASP A 190 -22.32 -5.94 2.72
C ASP A 190 -23.01 -4.57 2.79
N GLU A 191 -24.11 -4.45 3.54
CA GLU A 191 -24.82 -3.18 3.69
C GLU A 191 -23.99 -2.20 4.53
N LEU A 192 -23.38 -2.70 5.61
CA LEU A 192 -22.46 -1.91 6.44
C LEU A 192 -21.21 -1.52 5.67
N ALA A 193 -20.64 -2.43 4.87
CA ALA A 193 -19.50 -2.13 4.01
C ALA A 193 -19.82 -1.00 3.02
N ARG A 194 -21.00 -1.04 2.38
CA ARG A 194 -21.47 0.04 1.49
C ARG A 194 -21.63 1.37 2.24
N LYS A 195 -22.27 1.35 3.42
CA LYS A 195 -22.44 2.56 4.25
C LYS A 195 -21.10 3.14 4.69
N LEU A 196 -20.14 2.29 5.07
CA LEU A 196 -18.80 2.71 5.43
C LEU A 196 -18.08 3.34 4.24
N TRP A 197 -18.25 2.78 3.04
CA TRP A 197 -17.67 3.33 1.82
C TRP A 197 -18.25 4.72 1.49
N GLU A 198 -19.57 4.87 1.49
CA GLU A 198 -20.24 6.16 1.25
C GLU A 198 -19.84 7.21 2.29
N TRP A 199 -19.80 6.83 3.57
CA TRP A 199 -19.33 7.71 4.63
C TRP A 199 -17.85 8.10 4.44
N THR A 200 -17.02 7.18 3.96
CA THR A 200 -15.61 7.46 3.66
C THR A 200 -15.50 8.50 2.55
N ASP A 201 -16.26 8.35 1.45
CA ASP A 201 -16.31 9.32 0.37
C ASP A 201 -16.72 10.72 0.88
N GLU A 202 -17.75 10.81 1.71
CA GLU A 202 -18.21 12.06 2.32
C GLU A 202 -17.16 12.72 3.23
N VAL A 203 -16.40 11.92 3.98
CA VAL A 203 -15.30 12.41 4.82
C VAL A 203 -14.17 12.94 3.96
N LEU A 204 -13.73 12.17 2.97
CA LEU A 204 -12.58 12.52 2.13
C LEU A 204 -12.87 13.71 1.21
N ALA A 205 -14.12 13.91 0.78
CA ALA A 205 -14.53 15.07 0.00
C ALA A 205 -14.34 16.43 0.71
N LYS A 206 -14.14 16.43 2.04
CA LYS A 206 -13.90 17.64 2.84
C LYS A 206 -12.43 18.11 2.81
N PHE A 207 -11.53 17.30 2.29
CA PHE A 207 -10.09 17.58 2.20
C PHE A 207 -9.71 17.89 0.77
#